data_AF-A0A7W0RXS5-F1
#
_entry.id   AF-A0A7W0RXS5-F1
#
_cell.length_a   1.000
_cell.length_b   1.000
_cell.length_c   1.000
_cell.angle_alpha   90.00
_cell.angle_beta   90.00
_cell.angle_gamma   90.00
#
_symmetry.space_group_name_H-M   'P 1'
#
loop_
_entity.id
_entity.type
_entity.pdbx_description
1 polymer ?
#
loop_
_entity_poly.entity_id
_entity_poly.type
_entity_poly.pdbx_seq_one_letter_code
_entity_poly.pdbx_strand_id
1 'polypeptide(L)' 'MSDDTLDELITRLERAAEQLRSGDLSADAAAGLVEDCAALASQASAELERRSREAEREPLPGQDSLL' A
#
# COMPACT_ATOMS: atom_id res chain seq x y z
N MET A 1 -12.04 5.11 6.93
CA MET A 1 -11.46 5.96 5.87
C MET A 1 -10.00 5.62 5.58
N SER A 2 -9.22 5.12 6.55
CA SER A 2 -7.88 4.60 6.26
C SER A 2 -7.90 3.36 5.39
N ASP A 3 -8.84 2.42 5.61
CA ASP A 3 -8.91 1.13 4.89
C ASP A 3 -8.90 1.29 3.36
N ASP A 4 -9.75 2.20 2.86
CA ASP A 4 -9.85 2.53 1.43
C ASP A 4 -8.51 2.92 0.80
N THR A 5 -7.60 3.56 1.55
CA THR A 5 -6.33 4.04 0.99
C THR A 5 -5.35 2.90 0.67
N LEU A 6 -5.26 1.88 1.52
CA LEU A 6 -4.39 0.72 1.26
C LEU A 6 -4.98 -0.14 0.13
N ASP A 7 -6.29 -0.33 0.12
CA ASP A 7 -6.99 -1.08 -0.94
C ASP A 7 -6.85 -0.39 -2.30
N GLU A 8 -6.90 0.94 -2.34
CA GLU A 8 -6.60 1.71 -3.55
C GLU A 8 -5.16 1.51 -4.03
N LEU A 9 -4.18 1.54 -3.12
CA LEU A 9 -2.77 1.34 -3.45
C LEU A 9 -2.53 -0.08 -4.00
N ILE A 10 -3.13 -1.09 -3.37
CA ILE A 10 -3.08 -2.49 -3.83
C ILE A 10 -3.71 -2.61 -5.22
N THR A 11 -4.92 -2.07 -5.42
CA THR A 11 -5.61 -2.11 -6.71
C THR A 11 -4.78 -1.47 -7.83
N ARG A 12 -4.10 -0.35 -7.55
CA ARG A 12 -3.22 0.30 -8.53
C ARG A 12 -1.99 -0.55 -8.83
N LEU A 13 -1.38 -1.16 -7.81
CA LEU A 13 -0.23 -2.05 -7.97
C LEU A 13 -0.58 -3.28 -8.81
N GLU A 14 -1.72 -3.91 -8.55
CA GLU A 14 -2.20 -5.06 -9.32
C GLU A 14 -2.40 -4.73 -10.80
N ARG A 15 -3.00 -3.56 -11.10
CA ARG A 15 -3.19 -3.10 -12.48
C ARG A 15 -1.87 -2.81 -13.20
N ALA A 16 -0.89 -2.22 -12.50
CA ALA A 16 0.43 -1.99 -13.07
C ALA A 16 1.17 -3.31 -13.33
N ALA A 17 1.10 -4.25 -12.39
CA ALA A 17 1.69 -5.57 -12.55
C ALA A 17 1.05 -6.38 -13.67
N GLU A 18 -0.27 -6.25 -13.87
CA GLU A 18 -0.98 -6.91 -14.97
C GLU A 18 -0.54 -6.38 -16.33
N GLN A 19 -0.40 -5.06 -16.46
CA GLN A 19 0.15 -4.44 -17.67
C GLN A 19 1.59 -4.89 -17.94
N LEU A 20 2.43 -5.03 -16.91
CA LEU A 20 3.78 -5.59 -17.06
C LEU A 20 3.75 -7.04 -17.57
N ARG A 21 2.86 -7.87 -17.01
CA ARG A 21 2.72 -9.29 -17.38
C ARG A 21 2.13 -9.49 -18.77
N SER A 22 1.37 -8.53 -19.29
CA SER A 22 0.85 -8.59 -20.66
C SER A 22 1.97 -8.76 -21.70
N GLY A 23 3.14 -8.18 -21.44
CA GLY A 23 4.26 -8.18 -22.38
C GLY A 23 4.08 -7.24 -23.57
N ASP A 24 2.99 -6.47 -23.63
CA ASP A 24 2.65 -5.58 -24.75
C ASP A 24 3.31 -4.19 -24.65
N LEU A 25 4.22 -4.01 -23.69
CA LEU A 25 4.91 -2.75 -23.42
C LEU A 25 6.29 -2.71 -24.08
N SER A 26 6.69 -1.53 -24.55
CA SER A 26 8.09 -1.29 -24.91
C SER A 26 8.98 -1.35 -23.67
N ALA A 27 10.29 -1.55 -23.86
CA ALA A 27 11.24 -1.61 -22.74
C ALA A 27 11.24 -0.33 -21.89
N ASP A 28 11.11 0.84 -22.52
CA ASP A 28 11.05 2.14 -21.84
C ASP A 28 9.76 2.30 -21.04
N ALA A 29 8.61 1.94 -21.63
CA ALA A 29 7.32 1.96 -20.96
C ALA A 29 7.28 0.95 -19.78
N ALA A 30 7.87 -0.23 -19.95
CA ALA A 30 7.99 -1.22 -18.89
C ALA A 30 8.89 -0.72 -17.76
N ALA A 31 10.00 -0.04 -18.05
CA ALA A 31 10.88 0.54 -17.05
C ALA A 31 10.15 1.58 -16.19
N GLY A 32 9.45 2.53 -16.83
CA GLY A 32 8.63 3.51 -16.12
C GLY A 32 7.54 2.86 -15.25
N LEU A 33 6.88 1.83 -15.77
CA LEU A 33 5.84 1.12 -15.02
C LEU A 33 6.39 0.32 -13.83
N VAL A 34 7.63 -0.18 -13.90
CA VAL A 34 8.33 -0.80 -12.76
C VAL A 34 8.67 0.24 -11.69
N GLU A 35 9.11 1.43 -12.09
CA GLU A 35 9.36 2.54 -11.15
C GLU A 35 8.07 2.97 -10.44
N ASP A 36 6.96 3.06 -11.18
CA ASP A 36 5.63 3.33 -10.62
C ASP A 36 5.21 2.22 -9.63
N CYS A 37 5.44 0.95 -9.96
CA CYS A 37 5.20 -0.17 -9.05
C CYS A 37 6.00 -0.02 -7.75
N ALA A 38 7.28 0.35 -7.84
CA ALA A 38 8.12 0.56 -6.66
C ALA A 38 7.62 1.72 -5.79
N ALA A 39 7.18 2.81 -6.42
CA ALA A 39 6.59 3.95 -5.71
C ALA A 39 5.28 3.58 -4.99
N LEU A 40 4.40 2.81 -5.65
CA LEU A 40 3.15 2.31 -5.05
C LEU A 40 3.43 1.36 -3.88
N ALA A 41 4.38 0.43 -4.02
CA ALA A 41 4.76 -0.50 -2.96
C ALA A 41 5.33 0.22 -1.72
N SER A 42 6.12 1.28 -1.94
CA SER A 42 6.64 2.12 -0.87
C SER A 42 5.52 2.84 -0.12
N GLN A 43 4.55 3.41 -0.84
CA GLN A 43 3.37 4.05 -0.25
C GLN A 43 2.53 3.06 0.56
N ALA A 44 2.27 1.86 0.03
CA ALA A 44 1.53 0.82 0.73
C ALA A 44 2.24 0.37 2.01
N SER A 45 3.57 0.25 1.97
CA SER A 45 4.38 -0.10 3.13
C SER A 45 4.30 0.98 4.22
N ALA A 46 4.37 2.25 3.84
CA ALA A 46 4.25 3.38 4.77
C ALA A 46 2.84 3.47 5.40
N GLU A 47 1.79 3.18 4.62
CA GLU A 47 0.42 3.08 5.10
C GLU A 47 0.27 1.95 6.12
N LEU A 48 0.77 0.75 5.80
CA LEU A 48 0.73 -0.41 6.69
C LEU A 48 1.47 -0.15 8.01
N GLU A 49 2.66 0.46 7.94
CA GLU A 49 3.45 0.84 9.12
C GLU A 49 2.69 1.82 10.02
N ARG A 50 2.03 2.82 9.41
CA ARG A 50 1.22 3.79 10.17
C ARG A 50 0.09 3.10 10.92
N ARG A 51 -0.64 2.21 10.23
CA ARG A 51 -1.74 1.43 10.82
C ARG A 51 -1.25 0.52 11.94
N SER A 52 -0.10 -0.13 11.77
CA SER A 52 0.51 -0.96 12.83
C SER A 52 0.74 -0.13 14.10
N ARG A 53 1.31 1.07 13.95
CA ARG A 53 1.57 1.99 15.08
C ARG A 53 0.30 2.54 15.71
N GLU A 54 -0.76 2.74 14.93
CA GLU A 54 -2.06 3.16 15.44
C GLU A 54 -2.71 2.04 16.25
N ALA A 55 -2.70 0.81 15.73
CA ALA A 55 -3.24 -0.37 16.42
C ALA A 55 -2.50 -0.66 17.75
N GLU A 56 -1.19 -0.41 17.81
CA GLU A 56 -0.40 -0.52 19.06
C GLU A 56 -0.76 0.56 20.10
N ARG A 57 -1.26 1.71 19.65
CA ARG A 57 -1.65 2.83 20.54
C ARG A 57 -3.07 2.72 21.06
N GLU A 58 -3.90 1.90 20.43
CA GLU A 58 -5.27 1.68 20.88
C GLU A 58 -5.25 0.86 22.19
N PRO A 59 -5.69 1.42 23.32
CA PRO A 59 -5.70 0.68 24.58
C PRO A 59 -6.60 -0.55 24.43
N LEU A 60 -6.16 -1.68 24.98
CA LEU A 60 -6.97 -2.90 24.94
C LEU A 60 -8.34 -2.62 25.58
N PRO A 61 -9.44 -3.11 25.01
CA PRO A 61 -10.77 -2.92 25.59
C PRO A 61 -10.78 -3.45 27.03
N GLY A 62 -11.08 -2.57 27.99
CA GLY A 62 -10.97 -2.83 29.44
C GLY A 62 -9.78 -2.16 30.14
N GLN A 63 -8.89 -1.47 29.40
CA GLN A 63 -7.88 -0.57 29.95
C GLN A 63 -8.35 0.89 29.91
N ASP A 64 -9.57 1.14 30.40
CA ASP A 64 -9.89 2.48 30.88
C ASP A 64 -8.90 2.79 32.01
N SER A 65 -8.07 3.79 31.77
CA SER A 65 -7.06 4.28 32.70
C SER A 65 -7.68 4.42 34.09
N LEU A 66 -7.25 3.56 35.02
CA LEU A 66 -7.58 3.67 36.44
C LEU A 66 -6.83 4.88 37.03
N LEU A 67 -7.25 6.09 36.66
CA LEU A 67 -6.83 7.34 37.28
C LEU A 67 -8.04 8.27 37.44
#